data_AF-A0A6A3C9A2-F1
#
_entry.id   AF-A0A6A3C9A2-F1
#
_cell.length_a   1.000
_cell.length_b   1.000
_cell.length_c   1.000
_cell.angle_alpha   90.00
_cell.angle_beta   90.00
_cell.angle_gamma   90.00
#
_symmetry.space_group_name_H-M   'P 1'
#
loop_
_entity.id
_entity.type
_entity.pdbx_description
1 polymer ?
#
loop_
_entity_poly.entity_id
_entity_poly.type
_entity_poly.pdbx_seq_one_letter_code
_entity_poly.pdbx_strand_id
1 'polypeptide(L)'
;MHNYIIIDVGKTFREQVLRWFTFHKIPRIDSIILTHEHADAILGLDDIRAVQPHSPTNDIDPCHYLTQYAMDSVAEKFPYLVQKKLKEGQEVRGWHSLTGR
;
A
#
# COMPACT_ATOMS: atom_id res chain seq x y z
N MET A 1 -12.98 -2.06 -17.12
CA MET A 1 -11.84 -1.51 -16.34
C MET A 1 -11.13 -2.68 -15.66
N HIS A 2 -9.80 -2.68 -15.63
CA HIS A 2 -9.02 -3.67 -14.89
C HIS A 2 -8.63 -3.09 -13.53
N ASN A 3 -8.69 -3.95 -12.50
CA ASN A 3 -8.20 -3.67 -11.17
C ASN A 3 -6.87 -4.41 -10.98
N TYR A 4 -5.85 -3.68 -10.57
CA TYR A 4 -4.50 -4.18 -10.34
C TYR A 4 -4.24 -4.26 -8.84
N ILE A 5 -4.12 -5.48 -8.34
CA ILE A 5 -3.83 -5.78 -6.94
C ILE A 5 -2.40 -6.29 -6.87
N ILE A 6 -1.58 -5.71 -6.01
CA ILE A 6 -0.24 -6.21 -5.72
C ILE A 6 -0.21 -6.97 -4.40
N ILE A 7 0.56 -8.06 -4.37
CA ILE A 7 0.82 -8.84 -3.17
C ILE A 7 2.28 -8.65 -2.81
N ASP A 8 2.52 -8.15 -1.61
CA ASP A 8 3.82 -7.77 -1.05
C ASP A 8 4.56 -6.68 -1.84
N VAL A 9 5.23 -5.81 -1.09
CA VAL A 9 5.97 -4.69 -1.63
C VAL A 9 7.33 -4.66 -0.94
N GLY A 10 8.17 -5.60 -1.37
CA GLY A 10 9.53 -5.75 -0.88
C GLY A 10 10.51 -4.71 -1.40
N LYS A 11 11.75 -4.80 -0.92
CA LYS A 11 12.87 -3.89 -1.29
C LYS A 11 13.17 -3.81 -2.79
N THR A 12 12.74 -4.78 -3.60
CA THR A 12 12.94 -4.82 -5.05
C THR A 12 11.75 -4.30 -5.85
N PHE A 13 10.70 -3.83 -5.18
CA PHE A 13 9.45 -3.41 -5.81
C PHE A 13 9.64 -2.37 -6.92
N ARG A 14 10.47 -1.34 -6.69
CA ARG A 14 10.75 -0.31 -7.70
C ARG A 14 11.31 -0.89 -9.00
N GLU A 15 12.23 -1.85 -8.91
CA GLU A 15 12.78 -2.53 -10.07
C GLU A 15 11.70 -3.37 -10.78
N GLN A 16 10.87 -4.07 -10.00
CA GLN A 16 9.76 -4.86 -10.55
C GLN A 16 8.75 -3.98 -11.30
N VAL A 17 8.42 -2.80 -10.78
CA VAL A 17 7.57 -1.81 -11.47
C VAL A 17 8.21 -1.40 -12.79
N LEU A 18 9.46 -0.93 -12.74
CA LEU A 18 10.15 -0.43 -13.94
C LEU A 18 10.29 -1.49 -15.03
N ARG A 19 10.46 -2.76 -14.65
CA ARG A 19 10.61 -3.88 -15.58
C ARG A 19 9.29 -4.44 -16.08
N TRP A 20 8.35 -4.72 -15.17
CA TRP A 20 7.15 -5.49 -15.50
C TRP A 20 5.94 -4.62 -15.76
N PHE A 21 5.76 -3.52 -15.03
CA PHE A 21 4.57 -2.69 -15.20
C PHE A 21 4.62 -1.93 -16.52
N THR A 22 5.81 -1.45 -16.89
CA THR A 22 6.07 -0.84 -18.19
C THR A 22 5.83 -1.83 -19.33
N PHE A 23 6.34 -3.06 -19.19
CA PHE A 23 6.19 -4.12 -20.19
C PHE A 23 4.73 -4.56 -20.38
N HIS A 24 3.99 -4.76 -19.27
CA HIS A 24 2.58 -5.16 -19.28
C HIS A 24 1.60 -3.98 -19.42
N LYS A 25 2.10 -2.75 -19.56
CA LYS A 25 1.30 -1.52 -19.64
C LYS A 25 0.32 -1.38 -18.47
N ILE A 26 0.78 -1.70 -17.26
CA ILE A 26 0.03 -1.52 -16.02
C ILE A 26 0.16 -0.05 -15.60
N PRO A 27 -0.91 0.75 -15.63
CA PRO A 27 -0.80 2.20 -15.44
C PRO A 27 -0.81 2.63 -13.97
N ARG A 28 -1.27 1.77 -13.06
CA ARG A 28 -1.47 2.08 -11.63
C ARG A 28 -1.64 0.81 -10.82
N ILE A 29 -1.56 0.95 -9.49
CA ILE A 29 -2.00 -0.04 -8.51
C ILE A 29 -3.27 0.47 -7.84
N ASP A 30 -4.29 -0.39 -7.76
CA ASP A 30 -5.57 -0.09 -7.12
C ASP A 30 -5.62 -0.59 -5.66
N SER A 31 -4.91 -1.65 -5.30
CA SER A 31 -4.87 -2.18 -3.91
C SER A 31 -3.59 -2.95 -3.62
N ILE A 32 -3.22 -3.03 -2.33
CA ILE A 32 -2.05 -3.76 -1.85
C ILE A 32 -2.49 -4.77 -0.79
N ILE A 33 -1.99 -6.00 -0.89
CA ILE A 33 -2.13 -7.03 0.12
C ILE A 33 -0.74 -7.36 0.66
N LEU A 34 -0.53 -7.18 1.96
CA LEU A 34 0.68 -7.66 2.63
C LEU A 34 0.41 -9.01 3.26
N THR A 35 1.25 -9.98 2.94
CA THR A 35 1.15 -11.34 3.48
C THR A 35 1.66 -11.42 4.92
N HIS A 36 2.72 -10.67 5.23
CA HIS A 36 3.38 -10.66 6.53
C HIS A 36 4.25 -9.41 6.75
N GLU A 37 4.80 -9.24 7.95
CA GLU A 37 5.48 -8.04 8.44
C GLU A 37 7.01 -8.06 8.31
N HIS A 38 7.57 -9.04 7.59
CA HIS A 38 9.00 -9.09 7.36
C HIS A 38 9.44 -8.09 6.28
N ALA A 39 10.73 -7.78 6.32
CA ALA A 39 11.32 -6.72 5.51
C ALA A 39 11.22 -6.97 4.00
N ASP A 40 11.24 -8.23 3.58
CA ASP A 40 11.05 -8.65 2.20
C ASP A 40 9.62 -8.43 1.69
N ALA A 41 8.63 -8.26 2.57
CA ALA A 41 7.25 -7.95 2.19
C ALA A 41 6.91 -6.45 2.28
N ILE A 42 7.64 -5.65 3.07
CA ILE A 42 7.20 -4.28 3.42
C ILE A 42 8.20 -3.16 3.14
N LEU A 43 9.48 -3.45 2.84
CA LEU A 43 10.48 -2.39 2.68
C LEU A 43 10.31 -1.51 1.43
N GLY A 44 9.48 -1.90 0.48
CA GLY A 44 9.16 -1.12 -0.71
C GLY A 44 7.94 -0.21 -0.56
N LEU A 45 7.29 -0.17 0.62
CA LEU A 45 6.06 0.61 0.84
C LEU A 45 6.22 2.10 0.49
N ASP A 46 7.41 2.68 0.67
CA ASP A 46 7.69 4.08 0.32
C ASP A 46 7.67 4.34 -1.19
N ASP A 47 8.13 3.37 -1.99
CA ASP A 47 8.20 3.47 -3.46
C ASP A 47 6.82 3.39 -4.12
N ILE A 48 5.80 2.90 -3.40
CA ILE A 48 4.41 2.79 -3.89
C ILE A 48 3.84 4.14 -4.31
N ARG A 49 4.26 5.22 -3.64
CA ARG A 49 3.78 6.58 -3.96
C ARG A 49 4.03 6.98 -5.42
N ALA A 50 4.99 6.34 -6.10
CA ALA A 50 5.28 6.61 -7.50
C ALA A 50 4.28 5.96 -8.48
N VAL A 51 3.50 4.97 -8.05
CA VAL A 51 2.58 4.20 -8.90
C VAL A 51 1.12 4.27 -8.46
N GLN A 52 0.85 4.95 -7.35
CA GLN A 52 -0.51 5.27 -6.94
C GLN A 52 -1.06 6.43 -7.77
N PRO A 53 -2.35 6.39 -8.13
CA PRO A 53 -3.00 7.50 -8.80
C PRO A 53 -2.87 8.78 -7.98
N HIS A 54 -2.37 9.84 -8.61
CA HIS A 54 -2.32 11.14 -7.97
C HIS A 54 -3.75 11.68 -7.83
N SER A 55 -4.23 11.77 -6.60
CA SER A 55 -5.50 12.44 -6.28
C SER A 55 -5.21 13.70 -5.45
N PRO A 56 -5.53 14.92 -5.97
CA PRO A 56 -5.34 16.16 -5.22
C PRO A 56 -6.25 16.24 -3.98
N THR A 57 -7.39 15.56 -4.02
CA THR A 57 -8.34 15.38 -2.91
C THR A 57 -8.02 14.17 -2.04
N ASN A 58 -7.16 13.26 -2.52
CA ASN A 58 -6.87 11.95 -1.95
C ASN A 58 -8.02 10.93 -2.01
N ASP A 59 -9.01 11.12 -2.89
CA ASP A 59 -10.18 10.22 -3.06
C ASP A 59 -9.82 8.85 -3.65
N ILE A 60 -8.57 8.62 -4.07
CA ILE A 60 -8.13 7.34 -4.61
C ILE A 60 -7.35 6.64 -3.51
N ASP A 61 -8.06 5.84 -2.73
CA ASP A 61 -7.51 5.01 -1.67
C ASP A 61 -7.00 3.68 -2.26
N PRO A 62 -5.69 3.44 -2.28
CA PRO A 62 -5.21 2.08 -2.42
C PRO A 62 -5.51 1.39 -1.11
N CYS A 63 -6.55 0.55 -1.10
CA CYS A 63 -6.91 -0.19 0.08
C CYS A 63 -5.75 -1.14 0.43
N HIS A 64 -5.16 -0.94 1.61
CA HIS A 64 -4.06 -1.76 2.10
C HIS A 64 -4.62 -2.83 3.02
N TYR A 65 -4.47 -4.08 2.64
CA TYR A 65 -4.98 -5.22 3.39
C TYR A 65 -3.84 -6.00 4.01
N LEU A 66 -3.98 -6.31 5.30
CA LEU A 66 -3.03 -7.10 6.07
C LEU A 66 -3.74 -7.73 7.27
N THR A 67 -3.11 -8.67 7.96
CA THR A 67 -3.65 -9.21 9.21
C THR A 67 -3.49 -8.19 10.35
N GLN A 68 -4.30 -8.29 11.42
CA GLN A 68 -4.14 -7.42 12.60
C GLN A 68 -2.71 -7.50 13.16
N TYR A 69 -2.15 -8.71 13.21
CA TYR A 69 -0.78 -8.95 13.67
C TYR A 69 0.26 -8.18 12.83
N ALA A 70 0.13 -8.26 11.51
CA ALA A 70 1.00 -7.51 10.61
C ALA A 70 0.78 -6.00 10.77
N MET A 71 -0.45 -5.55 10.98
CA MET A 71 -0.78 -4.13 11.20
C MET A 71 -0.12 -3.58 12.46
N ASP A 72 -0.18 -4.32 13.57
CA ASP A 72 0.45 -3.91 14.83
C ASP A 72 1.97 -3.79 14.66
N SER A 73 2.60 -4.74 13.95
CA SER A 73 4.04 -4.70 13.69
C SER A 73 4.45 -3.58 12.71
N VAL A 74 3.66 -3.35 11.66
CA VAL A 74 3.89 -2.25 10.71
C VAL A 74 3.70 -0.89 11.40
N ALA A 75 2.72 -0.76 12.29
CA ALA A 75 2.52 0.46 13.08
C ALA A 75 3.71 0.78 14.00
N GLU A 76 4.36 -0.26 14.55
CA GLU A 76 5.58 -0.10 15.37
C GLU A 76 6.79 0.28 14.51
N LYS A 77 7.02 -0.43 13.38
CA LYS A 77 8.20 -0.24 12.52
C LYS A 77 8.11 1.02 11.65
N PHE A 78 6.91 1.35 11.18
CA PHE A 78 6.62 2.42 10.24
C PHE A 78 5.43 3.27 10.72
N PRO A 79 5.55 3.94 11.88
CA PRO A 79 4.43 4.67 12.49
C PRO A 79 3.86 5.76 11.59
N TYR A 80 4.67 6.35 10.70
CA TYR A 80 4.22 7.36 9.73
C TYR A 80 3.37 6.81 8.58
N LEU A 81 3.38 5.51 8.33
CA LEU A 81 2.51 4.86 7.35
C LEU A 81 1.10 4.63 7.91
N VAL A 82 0.98 4.52 9.23
CA VAL A 82 -0.29 4.22 9.92
C VAL A 82 -0.90 5.48 10.55
N GLN A 83 -0.09 6.37 11.14
CA GLN A 83 -0.54 7.57 11.82
C GLN A 83 -0.61 8.78 10.87
N LYS A 84 -1.70 8.90 10.10
CA LYS A 84 -2.12 10.21 9.59
C LYS A 84 -3.16 10.80 10.53
N LYS A 85 -2.80 11.87 11.25
CA LYS A 85 -3.79 12.74 11.90
C LYS A 85 -4.76 13.24 10.82
N LEU A 86 -6.01 12.78 10.88
CA LEU A 86 -7.08 13.26 10.03
C LEU A 86 -7.25 14.77 10.27
N LYS A 87 -7.29 15.55 9.19
CA LYS A 87 -7.87 16.90 9.24
C LYS A 87 -9.39 16.75 9.10
N GLU A 88 -10.17 17.61 9.75
CA GLU A 88 -11.64 17.62 9.61
C GLU A 88 -12.02 17.66 8.13
N GLY A 89 -12.81 16.67 7.69
CA GLY A 89 -13.24 16.51 6.30
C GLY A 89 -12.42 15.56 5.42
N GLN A 90 -11.42 14.85 5.95
CA GLN A 90 -10.70 13.80 5.21
C GLN A 90 -11.27 12.40 5.48
N GLU A 91 -11.60 11.64 4.42
CA GLU A 91 -11.92 10.22 4.55
C GLU A 91 -10.71 9.41 5.07
N VAL A 92 -11.02 8.33 5.78
CA VAL A 92 -10.03 7.51 6.50
C VAL A 92 -9.07 6.87 5.50
N ARG A 93 -7.83 7.34 5.50
CA ARG A 93 -6.70 6.60 4.91
C ARG A 93 -6.38 5.44 5.83
N GLY A 94 -6.82 4.24 5.48
CA GLY A 94 -6.85 3.10 6.40
C GLY A 94 -5.99 1.92 5.95
N TRP A 95 -5.22 1.37 6.88
CA TRP A 95 -4.81 -0.02 6.81
C TRP A 95 -5.99 -0.86 7.31
N HIS A 96 -6.43 -1.82 6.50
CA HIS A 96 -7.57 -2.67 6.81
C HIS A 96 -7.09 -4.05 7.25
N SER A 97 -7.44 -4.41 8.48
CA SER A 97 -7.27 -5.75 8.98
C SER A 97 -8.22 -6.71 8.26
N LEU A 98 -7.68 -7.70 7.55
CA LEU A 98 -8.46 -8.78 6.93
C LEU A 98 -9.05 -9.76 7.96
N THR A 99 -8.51 -9.74 9.17
CA THR A 99 -9.03 -10.49 10.31
C THR A 99 -10.05 -9.62 11.01
N GLY A 100 -11.31 -9.67 10.57
CA GLY A 100 -12.39 -8.86 11.13
C GLY A 100 -12.48 -8.95 12.66
N ARG A 101 -12.10 -7.87 13.34
CA ARG A 101 -12.50 -7.52 14.70
C ARG A 101 -12.76 -6.02 14.75
#